data_AF-A0A950H6Q4-F1
#
_entry.id   AF-A0A950H6Q4-F1
#
_cell.length_a   1.000
_cell.length_b   1.000
_cell.length_c   1.000
_cell.angle_alpha   90.00
_cell.angle_beta   90.00
_cell.angle_gamma   90.00
#
_symmetry.space_group_name_H-M   'P 1'
#
loop_
_entity.id
_entity.type
_entity.pdbx_description
1 polymer ?
#
loop_
_entity_poly.entity_id
_entity_poly.type
_entity_poly.pdbx_seq_one_letter_code
_entity_poly.pdbx_strand_id
1 'polypeptide(L)'
;MRRLLGMLLLVAAPFYSTHRARACGDKLLILGRPLHFRSRPASILAYAPPGSALEPMLASQQWTTAIAKGRHRVIVILTPERLFQVLKAERFDLILVAWAEATESPARVAGTSFPAVVVPVVANVSRENFRNAEKQYGVAIKSTGKSGEYLSEIDRAVGLHDLRMEAAARGKKNQNRGS
;
A
#
# COMPACT_ATOMS: atom_id res chain seq x y z
N MET A 1 -42.92 -9.02 -86.38
CA MET A 1 -42.03 -7.92 -86.79
C MET A 1 -41.29 -7.45 -85.54
N ARG A 2 -40.00 -7.75 -85.40
CA ARG A 2 -38.90 -6.81 -85.71
C ARG A 2 -39.14 -5.49 -84.97
N ARG A 3 -38.47 -5.24 -83.85
CA ARG A 3 -37.28 -4.37 -83.73
C ARG A 3 -37.61 -3.33 -82.64
N LEU A 4 -36.74 -2.81 -81.79
CA LEU A 4 -35.29 -2.83 -81.61
C LEU A 4 -35.05 -2.20 -80.23
N LEU A 5 -33.93 -2.60 -79.61
CA LEU A 5 -32.98 -1.77 -78.86
C LEU A 5 -33.49 -0.54 -78.07
N GLY A 6 -33.07 -0.34 -76.84
CA GLY A 6 -31.84 -0.87 -76.26
C GLY A 6 -31.38 -0.07 -75.04
N MET A 7 -30.25 -0.56 -74.52
CA MET A 7 -29.23 0.16 -73.75
C MET A 7 -29.68 0.89 -72.48
N LEU A 8 -29.28 0.40 -71.31
CA LEU A 8 -27.97 0.68 -70.68
C LEU A 8 -28.14 1.81 -69.65
N LEU A 9 -28.11 1.49 -68.35
CA LEU A 9 -27.25 2.19 -67.38
C LEU A 9 -27.31 1.52 -66.00
N LEU A 10 -26.22 0.84 -65.70
CA LEU A 10 -25.50 0.75 -64.44
C LEU A 10 -25.84 1.83 -63.39
N VAL A 11 -26.41 1.45 -62.22
CA VAL A 11 -26.08 2.06 -60.91
C VAL A 11 -26.23 1.01 -59.81
N ALA A 12 -25.15 0.83 -59.06
CA ALA A 12 -25.03 0.03 -57.87
C ALA A 12 -25.84 0.60 -56.68
N ALA A 13 -26.43 -0.27 -55.88
CA ALA A 13 -26.62 -0.01 -54.45
C ALA A 13 -26.64 -1.36 -53.70
N PRO A 14 -25.51 -1.81 -53.14
CA PRO A 14 -25.55 -2.95 -52.23
C PRO A 14 -26.34 -2.55 -50.98
N PHE A 15 -27.14 -3.50 -50.52
CA PHE A 15 -27.90 -3.44 -49.30
C PHE A 15 -27.07 -2.89 -48.14
N TYR A 16 -27.58 -1.84 -47.53
CA TYR A 16 -27.27 -1.45 -46.16
C TYR A 16 -27.50 -2.65 -45.24
N SER A 17 -26.44 -3.13 -44.59
CA SER A 17 -26.56 -3.98 -43.41
C SER A 17 -25.45 -3.64 -42.43
N THR A 18 -25.81 -2.64 -41.60
CA THR A 18 -25.67 -2.66 -40.15
C THR A 18 -24.31 -3.10 -39.60
N HIS A 19 -23.50 -2.08 -39.34
CA HIS A 19 -22.53 -2.00 -38.26
C HIS A 19 -22.69 -3.09 -37.17
N ARG A 20 -21.83 -4.11 -37.21
CA ARG A 20 -21.43 -4.77 -35.96
C ARG A 20 -20.30 -3.96 -35.36
N ALA A 21 -20.67 -2.99 -34.54
CA ALA A 21 -19.76 -2.38 -33.59
C ALA A 21 -19.20 -3.49 -32.69
N ARG A 22 -18.01 -3.99 -33.01
CA ARG A 22 -17.15 -4.71 -32.05
C ARG A 22 -16.61 -3.68 -31.06
N ALA A 23 -17.48 -3.22 -30.18
CA ALA A 23 -17.11 -2.49 -28.97
C ALA A 23 -17.29 -3.43 -27.77
N CYS A 24 -16.63 -4.58 -27.80
CA CYS A 24 -16.42 -5.39 -26.62
C CYS A 24 -15.09 -4.98 -26.02
N GLY A 25 -15.15 -4.13 -25.00
CA GLY A 25 -14.30 -4.35 -23.82
C GLY A 25 -12.89 -3.78 -23.81
N ASP A 26 -12.55 -2.75 -24.59
CA ASP A 26 -11.36 -1.95 -24.29
C ASP A 26 -11.76 -0.59 -23.73
N LYS A 27 -12.25 -0.63 -22.49
CA LYS A 27 -12.34 0.55 -21.64
C LYS A 27 -12.30 0.15 -20.18
N LEU A 28 -11.26 -0.61 -19.81
CA LEU A 28 -10.68 -0.46 -18.49
C LEU A 28 -10.06 0.93 -18.46
N LEU A 29 -10.91 1.94 -18.27
CA LEU A 29 -10.45 3.18 -17.69
C LEU A 29 -9.82 2.77 -16.37
N ILE A 30 -8.50 2.68 -16.38
CA ILE A 30 -7.63 3.08 -15.30
C ILE A 30 -8.04 4.53 -14.99
N LEU A 31 -9.19 4.70 -14.34
CA LEU A 31 -9.51 5.91 -13.60
C LEU A 31 -8.52 5.86 -12.46
N GLY A 32 -7.42 6.58 -12.66
CA GLY A 32 -6.35 6.84 -11.69
C GLY A 32 -6.82 7.64 -10.48
N ARG A 33 -7.97 7.26 -9.91
CA ARG A 33 -8.26 7.49 -8.51
C ARG A 33 -7.92 6.18 -7.81
N PRO A 34 -6.91 6.15 -6.91
CA PRO A 34 -6.86 5.05 -5.96
C PRO A 34 -8.22 5.03 -5.29
N LEU A 35 -8.99 3.97 -5.50
CA LEU A 35 -10.08 3.63 -4.59
C LEU A 35 -9.40 3.66 -3.23
N HIS A 36 -9.70 4.70 -2.42
CA HIS A 36 -9.32 4.72 -1.03
C HIS A 36 -10.17 3.64 -0.37
N PHE A 37 -9.75 2.39 -0.59
CA PHE A 37 -10.17 1.27 0.19
C PHE A 37 -9.76 1.66 1.59
N ARG A 38 -10.74 1.93 2.45
CA ARG A 38 -10.48 2.07 3.88
C ARG A 38 -9.67 0.85 4.26
N SER A 39 -8.46 1.07 4.74
CA SER A 39 -7.60 -0.06 5.09
C SER A 39 -8.28 -0.86 6.18
N ARG A 40 -8.01 -2.17 6.18
CA ARG A 40 -8.49 -3.02 7.26
C ARG A 40 -7.80 -2.60 8.58
N PRO A 41 -8.41 -2.89 9.74
CA PRO A 41 -7.70 -2.87 11.00
C PRO A 41 -6.37 -3.61 10.92
N ALA A 42 -5.35 -3.04 11.54
CA ALA A 42 -3.98 -3.54 11.47
C ALA A 42 -3.43 -3.79 12.87
N SER A 43 -2.57 -4.80 12.99
CA SER A 43 -1.77 -5.05 14.19
C SER A 43 -0.43 -4.32 14.06
N ILE A 44 -0.20 -3.35 14.93
CA ILE A 44 0.93 -2.42 14.88
C ILE A 44 1.79 -2.63 16.12
N LEU A 45 3.08 -2.87 15.91
CA LEU A 45 4.09 -2.86 16.97
C LEU A 45 4.85 -1.53 16.91
N ALA A 46 4.88 -0.78 18.00
CA ALA A 46 5.67 0.44 18.10
C ALA A 46 6.85 0.21 19.04
N TYR A 47 8.07 0.28 18.51
CA TYR A 47 9.28 0.28 19.33
C TYR A 47 9.70 1.72 19.60
N ALA A 48 9.44 2.17 20.82
CA ALA A 48 9.65 3.54 21.26
C ALA A 48 10.52 3.55 22.52
N PRO A 49 11.85 3.41 22.39
CA PRO A 49 12.73 3.56 23.55
C PRO A 49 12.58 4.96 24.15
N PRO A 50 12.84 5.14 25.46
CA PRO A 50 12.72 6.43 26.12
C PRO A 50 13.57 7.49 25.41
N GLY A 51 12.99 8.67 25.17
CA GLY A 51 13.64 9.78 24.45
C GLY A 51 13.59 9.67 22.93
N SER A 52 13.00 8.62 22.37
CA SER A 52 12.81 8.49 20.92
C SER A 52 11.78 9.49 20.38
N ALA A 53 11.86 9.79 19.09
CA ALA A 53 10.88 10.65 18.41
C ALA A 53 9.46 10.06 18.36
N LEU A 54 9.29 8.77 18.70
CA LEU A 54 7.98 8.12 18.79
C LEU A 54 7.25 8.45 20.08
N GLU A 55 7.96 8.64 21.18
CA GLU A 55 7.36 8.82 22.50
C GLU A 55 6.31 9.96 22.52
N PRO A 56 6.63 11.20 22.08
CA PRO A 56 5.64 12.29 22.06
C PRO A 56 4.52 12.04 21.04
N MET A 57 4.81 11.32 19.94
CA MET A 57 3.79 10.96 18.94
C MET A 57 2.76 10.00 19.56
N LEU A 58 3.22 8.94 20.20
CA LEU A 58 2.39 7.89 20.80
C LEU A 58 1.55 8.42 21.96
N ALA A 59 2.04 9.42 22.69
CA ALA A 59 1.31 10.11 23.75
C ALA A 59 0.30 11.16 23.22
N SER A 60 0.34 11.50 21.92
CA SER A 60 -0.49 12.57 21.38
C SER A 60 -1.96 12.14 21.17
N GLN A 61 -2.89 13.06 21.46
CA GLN A 61 -4.32 12.84 21.19
C GLN A 61 -4.59 12.60 19.69
N GLN A 62 -3.80 13.21 18.80
CA GLN A 62 -3.94 13.03 17.35
C GLN A 62 -3.63 11.59 16.94
N TRP A 63 -2.59 10.98 17.52
CA TRP A 63 -2.27 9.58 17.32
C TRP A 63 -3.37 8.65 17.85
N THR A 64 -3.78 8.82 19.11
CA THR A 64 -4.84 8.01 19.72
C THR A 64 -6.14 8.08 18.92
N THR A 65 -6.49 9.27 18.43
CA THR A 65 -7.65 9.48 17.56
C THR A 65 -7.52 8.74 16.23
N ALA A 66 -6.35 8.75 15.60
CA ALA A 66 -6.09 8.04 14.35
C ALA A 66 -6.22 6.52 14.54
N ILE A 67 -5.58 5.98 15.57
CA ILE A 67 -5.61 4.56 15.91
C ILE A 67 -7.03 4.07 16.20
N ALA A 68 -7.80 4.83 16.98
CA ALA A 68 -9.19 4.52 17.27
C ALA A 68 -10.07 4.56 16.00
N LYS A 69 -9.91 5.58 15.16
CA LYS A 69 -10.68 5.73 13.89
C LYS A 69 -10.41 4.58 12.92
N GLY A 70 -9.15 4.17 12.78
CA GLY A 70 -8.76 3.02 11.95
C GLY A 70 -8.98 1.66 12.62
N ARG A 71 -9.41 1.65 13.89
CA ARG A 71 -9.59 0.45 14.73
C ARG A 71 -8.33 -0.42 14.80
N HIS A 72 -7.15 0.20 14.71
CA HIS A 72 -5.88 -0.53 14.75
C HIS A 72 -5.57 -0.97 16.18
N ARG A 73 -4.92 -2.13 16.32
CA ARG A 73 -4.37 -2.58 17.61
C ARG A 73 -2.91 -2.16 17.66
N VAL A 74 -2.51 -1.46 18.71
CA VAL A 74 -1.14 -1.01 18.91
C VAL A 74 -0.57 -1.64 20.17
N ILE A 75 0.62 -2.23 20.06
CA ILE A 75 1.45 -2.63 21.20
C ILE A 75 2.69 -1.74 21.20
N VAL A 76 2.97 -1.10 22.34
CA VAL A 76 4.16 -0.27 22.51
C VAL A 76 5.19 -1.03 23.32
N ILE A 77 6.44 -1.04 22.84
CA ILE A 77 7.58 -1.69 23.47
C ILE A 77 8.71 -0.68 23.64
N LEU A 78 9.30 -0.65 24.83
CA LEU A 78 10.34 0.31 25.19
C LEU A 78 11.76 -0.28 25.12
N THR A 79 11.90 -1.61 25.18
CA THR A 79 13.21 -2.28 25.25
C THR A 79 13.44 -3.24 24.08
N PRO A 80 14.68 -3.33 23.58
CA PRO A 80 14.99 -4.17 22.43
C PRO A 80 14.81 -5.67 22.74
N GLU A 81 15.03 -6.13 23.97
CA GLU A 81 14.83 -7.52 24.36
C GLU A 81 13.37 -7.92 24.21
N ARG A 82 12.45 -7.04 24.64
CA ARG A 82 11.02 -7.28 24.52
C ARG A 82 10.56 -7.22 23.07
N LEU A 83 11.19 -6.40 22.23
CA LEU A 83 10.91 -6.33 20.79
C LEU A 83 11.09 -7.70 20.15
N PHE A 84 12.24 -8.36 20.36
CA PHE A 84 12.48 -9.70 19.81
C PHE A 84 11.53 -10.77 20.36
N GLN A 85 11.20 -10.70 21.66
CA GLN A 85 10.26 -11.65 22.26
C GLN A 85 8.86 -11.52 21.64
N VAL A 86 8.37 -10.30 21.46
CA VAL A 86 7.04 -10.03 20.90
C VAL A 86 6.99 -10.40 19.42
N LEU A 87 8.02 -10.08 18.65
CA LEU A 87 8.13 -10.44 17.24
C LEU A 87 8.18 -11.96 17.00
N LYS A 88 8.67 -12.73 17.97
CA LYS A 88 8.63 -14.21 17.94
C LYS A 88 7.25 -14.76 18.32
N ALA A 89 6.56 -14.12 19.24
CA ALA A 89 5.30 -14.59 19.79
C ALA A 89 4.09 -14.26 18.90
N GLU A 90 4.11 -13.11 18.25
CA GLU A 90 2.97 -12.58 17.52
C GLU A 90 3.36 -11.97 16.17
N ARG A 91 2.41 -11.97 15.24
CA ARG A 91 2.56 -11.37 13.92
C ARG A 91 2.01 -9.96 13.92
N PHE A 92 2.74 -9.07 13.26
CA PHE A 92 2.35 -7.68 13.08
C PHE A 92 2.32 -7.35 11.60
N ASP A 93 1.38 -6.49 11.22
CA ASP A 93 1.32 -5.93 9.88
C ASP A 93 2.39 -4.84 9.74
N LEU A 94 2.51 -3.98 10.77
CA LEU A 94 3.38 -2.81 10.79
C LEU A 94 4.29 -2.82 12.02
N ILE A 95 5.53 -2.35 11.82
CA ILE A 95 6.48 -2.07 12.90
C ILE A 95 6.90 -0.61 12.80
N LEU A 96 6.51 0.21 13.79
CA LEU A 96 6.92 1.60 13.91
C LEU A 96 8.23 1.68 14.68
N VAL A 97 9.19 2.42 14.13
CA VAL A 97 10.50 2.68 14.73
C VAL A 97 10.91 4.10 14.45
N ALA A 98 11.65 4.75 15.35
CA ALA A 98 12.17 6.07 15.03
C ALA A 98 13.28 5.94 13.98
N TRP A 99 13.42 7.00 13.17
CA TRP A 99 14.34 6.99 12.03
C TRP A 99 15.78 6.70 12.45
N ALA A 100 16.23 7.27 13.57
CA ALA A 100 17.58 7.06 14.09
C ALA A 100 17.84 5.57 14.37
N GLU A 101 16.92 4.90 15.05
CA GLU A 101 16.99 3.50 15.44
C GLU A 101 16.92 2.58 14.21
N ALA A 102 16.11 2.94 13.21
CA ALA A 102 16.01 2.24 11.94
C ALA A 102 17.32 2.30 11.14
N THR A 103 18.05 3.41 11.22
CA THR A 103 19.35 3.57 10.55
C THR A 103 20.51 2.95 11.31
N GLU A 104 20.51 3.01 12.63
CA GLU A 104 21.60 2.49 13.47
C GLU A 104 21.59 0.96 13.55
N SER A 105 20.42 0.33 13.44
CA SER A 105 20.29 -1.11 13.68
C SER A 105 19.24 -1.79 12.80
N PRO A 106 19.36 -1.74 11.47
CA PRO A 106 18.36 -2.30 10.55
C PRO A 106 18.11 -3.79 10.79
N ALA A 107 19.14 -4.55 11.18
CA ALA A 107 19.02 -5.98 11.50
C ALA A 107 18.10 -6.27 12.71
N ARG A 108 17.97 -5.33 13.66
CA ARG A 108 17.09 -5.50 14.84
C ARG A 108 15.61 -5.43 14.47
N VAL A 109 15.30 -4.68 13.42
CA VAL A 109 13.92 -4.41 12.99
C VAL A 109 13.51 -5.31 11.81
N ALA A 110 14.46 -5.66 10.93
CA ALA A 110 14.24 -6.52 9.76
C ALA A 110 14.33 -8.03 10.06
N GLY A 111 14.75 -8.42 11.28
CA GLY A 111 15.00 -9.82 11.66
C GLY A 111 13.75 -10.71 11.79
N THR A 112 12.60 -10.31 11.25
CA THR A 112 11.36 -11.07 11.37
C THR A 112 11.20 -12.04 10.21
N SER A 113 10.92 -13.31 10.51
CA SER A 113 10.53 -14.32 9.49
C SER A 113 9.20 -13.99 8.79
N PHE A 114 8.48 -12.98 9.28
CA PHE A 114 7.21 -12.51 8.75
C PHE A 114 7.36 -11.19 8.02
N PRO A 115 6.60 -10.97 6.92
CA PRO A 115 6.74 -9.80 6.06
C PRO A 115 6.04 -8.57 6.64
N ALA A 116 6.36 -8.21 7.88
CA ALA A 116 5.91 -6.97 8.48
C ALA A 116 6.53 -5.77 7.71
N VAL A 117 5.77 -4.68 7.60
CA VAL A 117 6.27 -3.43 7.01
C VAL A 117 6.88 -2.58 8.12
N VAL A 118 8.18 -2.33 8.02
CA VAL A 118 8.86 -1.37 8.88
C VAL A 118 8.53 0.04 8.39
N VAL A 119 8.01 0.88 9.27
CA VAL A 119 7.61 2.25 8.99
C VAL A 119 8.40 3.19 9.90
N PRO A 120 9.40 3.90 9.37
CA PRO A 120 10.15 4.85 10.17
C PRO A 120 9.32 6.09 10.50
N VAL A 121 9.44 6.55 11.73
CA VAL A 121 8.89 7.81 12.21
C VAL A 121 10.01 8.84 12.28
N VAL A 122 9.80 9.95 11.59
CA VAL A 122 10.80 10.99 11.40
C VAL A 122 10.42 12.24 12.20
N ALA A 123 11.39 12.84 12.87
CA ALA A 123 11.22 14.16 13.49
C ALA A 123 10.74 15.18 12.45
N ASN A 124 9.67 15.93 12.73
CA ASN A 124 9.00 16.79 11.75
C ASN A 124 9.92 17.87 11.13
N VAL A 125 11.00 18.24 11.83
CA VAL A 125 11.97 19.23 11.37
C VAL A 125 12.87 18.74 10.22
N SER A 126 12.95 17.43 9.95
CA SER A 126 13.88 16.88 8.97
C SER A 126 13.18 16.34 7.71
N ARG A 127 12.91 17.24 6.76
CA ARG A 127 12.30 16.92 5.46
C ARG A 127 13.17 15.97 4.63
N GLU A 128 14.49 16.10 4.71
CA GLU A 128 15.43 15.23 4.03
C GLU A 128 15.36 13.80 4.59
N ASN A 129 15.41 13.64 5.92
CA ASN A 129 15.26 12.34 6.56
C ASN A 129 13.93 11.69 6.21
N PHE A 130 12.84 12.47 6.08
CA PHE A 130 11.55 11.95 5.67
C PHE A 130 11.58 11.37 4.25
N ARG A 131 12.18 12.09 3.30
CA ARG A 131 12.32 11.60 1.92
C ARG A 131 13.22 10.37 1.84
N ASN A 132 14.30 10.33 2.62
CA ASN A 132 15.21 9.20 2.67
C ASN A 132 14.54 7.97 3.28
N ALA A 133 13.79 8.16 4.38
CA ALA A 133 13.00 7.11 5.01
C ALA A 133 11.96 6.54 4.05
N GLU A 134 11.21 7.40 3.36
CA GLU A 134 10.19 6.97 2.39
C GLU A 134 10.80 6.22 1.20
N LYS A 135 11.94 6.68 0.67
CA LYS A 135 12.65 5.96 -0.40
C LYS A 135 13.13 4.57 0.04
N GLN A 136 13.65 4.45 1.25
CA GLN A 136 14.25 3.21 1.73
C GLN A 136 13.21 2.19 2.19
N TYR A 137 12.13 2.65 2.85
CA TYR A 137 11.13 1.78 3.48
C TYR A 137 9.79 1.73 2.73
N GLY A 138 9.59 2.62 1.76
CA GLY A 138 8.38 2.77 0.95
C GLY A 138 7.33 3.70 1.58
N VAL A 139 7.24 3.72 2.91
CA VAL A 139 6.35 4.59 3.69
C VAL A 139 7.09 5.10 4.92
N ALA A 140 6.88 6.37 5.26
CA ALA A 140 7.40 6.99 6.47
C ALA A 140 6.33 7.89 7.10
N ILE A 141 6.38 8.04 8.43
CA ILE A 141 5.45 8.86 9.19
C ILE A 141 6.20 10.04 9.81
N LYS A 142 5.55 11.21 9.88
CA LYS A 142 6.08 12.34 10.66
C LYS A 142 5.66 12.19 12.11
N SER A 143 6.60 12.39 13.04
CA SER A 143 6.36 12.38 14.49
C SER A 143 5.26 13.34 14.94
N THR A 144 5.08 14.47 14.28
CA THR A 144 3.95 15.39 14.53
C THR A 144 3.09 15.51 13.29
N GLY A 145 1.79 15.28 13.44
CA GLY A 145 0.83 15.38 12.35
C GLY A 145 -0.59 15.43 12.88
N LYS A 146 -1.54 15.64 11.98
CA LYS A 146 -2.97 15.56 12.30
C LYS A 146 -3.41 14.10 12.29
N SER A 147 -4.48 13.78 13.03
CA SER A 147 -5.05 12.41 13.04
C SER A 147 -5.35 11.84 11.64
N GLY A 148 -5.82 12.67 10.70
CA GLY A 148 -6.05 12.25 9.32
C GLY A 148 -4.76 11.94 8.54
N GLU A 149 -3.66 12.63 8.84
CA GLU A 149 -2.36 12.35 8.23
C GLU A 149 -1.79 11.03 8.75
N TYR A 150 -1.84 10.80 10.06
CA TYR A 150 -1.46 9.50 10.64
C TYR A 150 -2.26 8.35 10.04
N LEU A 151 -3.59 8.51 9.97
CA LEU A 151 -4.46 7.47 9.41
C LEU A 151 -4.13 7.19 7.94
N SER A 152 -3.91 8.22 7.13
CA SER A 152 -3.55 8.07 5.72
C SER A 152 -2.21 7.35 5.53
N GLU A 153 -1.22 7.63 6.36
CA GLU A 153 0.08 6.97 6.26
C GLU A 153 0.04 5.53 6.75
N ILE A 154 -0.76 5.24 7.80
CA ILE A 154 -1.01 3.86 8.25
C ILE A 154 -1.74 3.09 7.15
N ASP A 155 -2.77 3.66 6.54
CA ASP A 155 -3.51 3.04 5.43
C ASP A 155 -2.58 2.68 4.26
N ARG A 156 -1.66 3.60 3.92
CA ARG A 156 -0.64 3.37 2.89
C ARG A 156 0.31 2.23 3.26
N ALA A 157 0.76 2.19 4.52
CA ALA A 157 1.63 1.13 5.01
C ALA A 157 0.94 -0.25 5.02
N VAL A 158 -0.34 -0.31 5.39
CA VAL A 158 -1.15 -1.55 5.34
C VAL A 158 -1.32 -2.02 3.90
N GLY A 159 -1.60 -1.11 2.96
CA GLY A 159 -1.67 -1.44 1.54
C GLY A 159 -0.35 -2.02 1.03
N LEU A 160 0.79 -1.46 1.43
CA LEU A 160 2.11 -1.99 1.10
C LEU A 160 2.34 -3.39 1.69
N HIS A 161 1.91 -3.63 2.93
CA HIS A 161 1.99 -4.94 3.56
C HIS A 161 1.19 -5.98 2.76
N ASP A 162 -0.05 -5.67 2.42
CA ASP A 162 -0.94 -6.58 1.70
C ASP A 162 -0.41 -6.91 0.29
N LEU A 163 0.18 -5.94 -0.40
CA LEU A 163 0.88 -6.16 -1.67
C LEU A 163 2.10 -7.10 -1.52
N ARG A 164 2.91 -6.93 -0.46
CA ARG A 164 4.06 -7.81 -0.17
C ARG A 164 3.60 -9.24 0.13
N MET A 165 2.52 -9.38 0.90
CA MET A 165 1.91 -10.68 1.21
C MET A 165 1.41 -11.39 -0.05
N GLU A 166 0.73 -10.66 -0.94
CA GLU A 166 0.23 -11.21 -2.19
C GLU A 166 1.38 -11.65 -3.12
N ALA A 167 2.42 -10.82 -3.26
CA ALA A 167 3.61 -11.17 -4.03
C ALA A 167 4.30 -12.42 -3.48
N ALA A 168 4.45 -12.54 -2.16
CA ALA A 168 5.02 -13.71 -1.51
C ALA A 168 4.17 -14.98 -1.72
N ALA A 169 2.84 -14.86 -1.68
CA ALA A 169 1.93 -15.98 -1.93
C ALA A 169 2.01 -16.47 -3.38
N ARG A 170 2.10 -15.54 -4.35
CA ARG A 170 2.28 -15.86 -5.78
C ARG A 170 3.62 -16.57 -6.04
N GLY A 171 4.70 -16.12 -5.40
CA GLY A 171 6.02 -16.76 -5.52
C GLY A 171 6.01 -18.23 -5.08
N LYS A 172 5.41 -18.54 -3.93
CA LYS A 172 5.28 -19.92 -3.43
C LYS A 172 4.46 -20.82 -4.35
N LYS A 173 3.37 -20.30 -4.93
CA LYS A 173 2.52 -21.05 -5.86
C LYS A 173 3.25 -21.45 -7.13
N ASN A 174 4.12 -20.58 -7.65
CA ASN A 174 4.91 -20.87 -8.85
C ASN A 174 6.03 -21.89 -8.57
N GLN A 175 6.68 -21.82 -7.40
CA GLN A 175 7.69 -22.79 -6.99
C GLN A 175 7.13 -24.21 -6.89
N ASN A 176 5.94 -24.37 -6.30
CA ASN A 176 5.27 -25.66 -6.16
C ASN A 176 4.70 -26.24 -7.47
N ARG A 177 4.66 -25.47 -8.57
CA ARG A 177 4.20 -25.95 -9.89
C ARG A 177 5.35 -26.33 -10.82
N GLY A 178 6.57 -25.93 -10.49
CA GLY A 178 7.78 -26.24 -11.27
C GLY A 178 8.65 -27.34 -10.64
N SER A 179 8.22 -27.93 -9.52
CA SER A 179 8.81 -29.12 -8.90
C SER A 179 7.90 -30.31 -9.15
#